data_AF-A0A497NYP9-F1
#
_entry.id   AF-A0A497NYP9-F1
#
_cell.length_a   1.000
_cell.length_b   1.000
_cell.length_c   1.000
_cell.angle_alpha   90.00
_cell.angle_beta   90.00
_cell.angle_gamma   90.00
#
_symmetry.space_group_name_H-M   'P 1'
#
loop_
_entity.id
_entity.type
_entity.pdbx_description
1 polymer ?
#
loop_
_entity_poly.entity_id
_entity_poly.type
_entity_poly.pdbx_seq_one_letter_code
_entity_poly.pdbx_strand_id
1 'polypeptide(L)'
;MDDERKVELVKEFYDLDISHDVNDFDNVDCTVYNESSADGYDLFVITNNTKHVSICEDVYYYDHDLPERFNEHVRWGDKTFYIERYLYNECYFEDHIANEMFDDLVNGNDFSYFLETADLTPQELEYLKEEYGIEDEETAEA
;
A
#
# COMPACT_ATOMS: atom_id res chain seq x y z
N MET A 1 0.73 17.17 -7.22
CA MET A 1 -0.40 16.55 -6.51
C MET A 1 -0.03 16.40 -5.05
N ASP A 2 -0.95 16.58 -4.10
CA ASP A 2 -0.68 16.37 -2.68
C ASP A 2 -0.71 14.87 -2.30
N ASP A 3 -0.11 14.54 -1.15
CA ASP A 3 0.07 13.15 -0.73
C ASP A 3 -1.25 12.47 -0.33
N GLU A 4 -2.21 13.20 0.26
CA GLU A 4 -3.54 12.66 0.56
C GLU A 4 -4.22 12.17 -0.72
N ARG A 5 -4.15 12.97 -1.79
CA ARG A 5 -4.70 12.59 -3.10
C ARG A 5 -3.99 11.39 -3.73
N LYS A 6 -2.67 11.26 -3.57
CA LYS A 6 -1.93 10.07 -4.02
C LYS A 6 -2.40 8.81 -3.29
N VAL A 7 -2.57 8.89 -1.97
CA VAL A 7 -3.08 7.77 -1.16
C VAL A 7 -4.46 7.32 -1.63
N GLU A 8 -5.36 8.26 -1.89
CA GLU A 8 -6.69 7.95 -2.43
C GLU A 8 -6.59 7.18 -3.75
N LEU A 9 -5.81 7.67 -4.71
CA LEU A 9 -5.67 7.05 -6.02
C LEU A 9 -5.08 5.63 -5.95
N VAL A 10 -4.09 5.40 -5.08
CA VAL A 10 -3.53 4.05 -4.85
C VAL A 10 -4.59 3.13 -4.24
N LYS A 11 -5.32 3.60 -3.22
CA LYS A 11 -6.38 2.81 -2.60
C LYS A 11 -7.50 2.47 -3.58
N GLU A 12 -7.92 3.42 -4.41
CA GLU A 12 -8.94 3.19 -5.43
C GLU A 12 -8.47 2.20 -6.50
N PHE A 13 -7.23 2.35 -6.99
CA PHE A 13 -6.67 1.49 -8.04
C PHE A 13 -6.55 0.03 -7.61
N TYR A 14 -6.02 -0.21 -6.40
CA TYR A 14 -5.83 -1.56 -5.86
C TYR A 14 -7.05 -2.09 -5.08
N ASP A 15 -8.13 -1.31 -4.97
CA ASP A 15 -9.34 -1.67 -4.20
C ASP A 15 -9.01 -1.96 -2.73
N LEU A 16 -8.19 -1.10 -2.12
CA LEU A 16 -7.68 -1.26 -0.76
C LEU A 16 -8.62 -0.70 0.29
N ASP A 17 -8.91 -1.51 1.30
CA ASP A 17 -9.61 -1.12 2.51
C ASP A 17 -8.72 -1.38 3.73
N ILE A 18 -8.30 -0.32 4.41
CA ILE A 18 -7.43 -0.40 5.59
C ILE A 18 -8.23 -0.03 6.82
N SER A 19 -8.54 -1.03 7.64
CA SER A 19 -9.19 -0.86 8.94
C SER A 19 -8.19 -0.77 10.07
N HIS A 20 -8.57 -0.01 11.10
CA HIS A 20 -7.90 0.04 12.39
C HIS A 20 -8.84 -0.36 13.54
N ASP A 21 -10.05 -0.83 13.22
CA ASP A 21 -11.02 -1.33 14.20
C ASP A 21 -10.66 -2.76 14.58
N VAL A 22 -10.46 -3.02 15.87
CA VAL A 22 -10.13 -4.35 16.40
C VAL A 22 -11.20 -5.39 16.07
N ASN A 23 -12.42 -5.00 15.75
CA ASN A 23 -13.47 -5.91 15.28
C ASN A 23 -13.13 -6.57 13.93
N ASP A 24 -12.24 -5.97 13.15
CA ASP A 24 -11.81 -6.46 11.84
C ASP A 24 -10.54 -7.31 11.89
N PHE A 25 -9.92 -7.48 13.08
CA PHE A 25 -8.64 -8.18 13.27
C PHE A 25 -8.56 -9.57 12.59
N ASP A 26 -9.69 -10.29 12.55
CA ASP A 26 -9.83 -11.63 11.96
C ASP A 26 -10.73 -11.66 10.71
N ASN A 27 -11.21 -10.50 10.23
CA ASN A 27 -12.25 -10.38 9.19
C ASN A 27 -11.76 -9.65 7.93
N VAL A 28 -10.46 -9.72 7.68
CA VAL A 28 -9.74 -9.09 6.57
C VAL A 28 -8.84 -10.13 5.88
N ASP A 29 -8.29 -9.79 4.72
CA ASP A 29 -7.38 -10.68 3.97
C ASP A 29 -6.01 -10.78 4.66
N CYS A 30 -5.53 -9.68 5.25
CA CYS A 30 -4.23 -9.63 5.91
C CYS A 30 -4.24 -8.73 7.16
N THR A 31 -3.56 -9.16 8.22
CA THR A 31 -3.52 -8.50 9.52
C THR A 31 -2.08 -8.13 9.87
N VAL A 32 -1.85 -6.86 10.24
CA VAL A 32 -0.56 -6.30 10.68
C VAL A 32 -0.68 -5.84 12.12
N TYR A 33 0.11 -6.44 13.02
CA TYR A 33 0.04 -6.20 14.46
C TYR A 33 1.36 -6.50 15.15
N ASN A 34 1.52 -6.07 16.41
CA ASN A 34 2.66 -6.43 17.24
C ASN A 34 2.27 -7.31 18.45
N GLU A 35 3.20 -8.14 18.89
CA GLU A 35 3.06 -8.98 20.08
C GLU A 35 4.35 -8.95 20.89
N SER A 36 4.22 -9.10 22.22
CA SER A 36 5.40 -9.20 23.09
C SER A 36 5.86 -10.66 23.23
N SER A 37 7.12 -10.89 22.96
CA SER A 37 7.82 -12.14 23.24
C SER A 37 7.96 -12.41 24.75
N ALA A 38 8.25 -13.66 25.12
CA ALA A 38 8.32 -14.10 26.51
C ALA A 38 9.44 -13.41 27.33
N ASP A 39 10.49 -12.92 26.67
CA ASP A 39 11.59 -12.16 27.26
C ASP A 39 11.39 -10.64 27.18
N GLY A 40 10.25 -10.18 26.66
CA GLY A 40 9.81 -8.78 26.72
C GLY A 40 10.24 -7.90 25.55
N TYR A 41 10.64 -8.48 24.43
CA TYR A 41 10.83 -7.77 23.16
C TYR A 41 9.56 -7.78 22.31
N ASP A 42 9.38 -6.76 21.49
CA ASP A 42 8.28 -6.71 20.51
C ASP A 42 8.62 -7.49 19.25
N LEU A 43 7.62 -8.20 18.73
CA LEU A 43 7.63 -8.87 17.45
C LEU A 43 6.51 -8.27 16.60
N PHE A 44 6.81 -7.97 15.35
CA PHE A 44 5.88 -7.44 14.38
C PHE A 44 5.48 -8.55 13.42
N VAL A 45 4.19 -8.68 13.18
CA VAL A 45 3.61 -9.80 12.44
C VAL A 45 2.73 -9.25 11.33
N ILE A 46 2.94 -9.76 10.12
CA ILE A 46 2.03 -9.63 8.99
C ILE A 46 1.60 -11.06 8.63
N THR A 47 0.29 -11.32 8.61
CA THR A 47 -0.23 -12.66 8.35
C THR A 47 -1.61 -12.62 7.72
N ASN A 48 -1.87 -13.56 6.80
CA ASN A 48 -3.20 -13.79 6.26
C ASN A 48 -4.07 -14.67 7.18
N ASN A 49 -3.51 -15.21 8.27
CA ASN A 49 -4.25 -16.09 9.18
C ASN A 49 -3.76 -15.99 10.62
N THR A 50 -4.34 -15.08 11.38
CA THR A 50 -4.11 -14.85 12.82
C THR A 50 -4.30 -16.10 13.70
N LYS A 51 -5.06 -17.11 13.25
CA LYS A 51 -5.28 -18.38 13.98
C LYS A 51 -4.19 -19.41 13.71
N HIS A 52 -3.41 -19.23 12.66
CA HIS A 52 -2.40 -20.17 12.19
C HIS A 52 -1.12 -19.47 11.73
N VAL A 53 -0.66 -18.50 12.51
CA VAL A 53 0.58 -17.75 12.24
C VAL A 53 1.75 -18.70 12.09
N SER A 54 2.53 -18.51 11.03
CA SER A 54 3.72 -19.29 10.73
C SER A 54 4.97 -18.42 10.86
N ILE A 55 6.00 -18.92 11.53
CA ILE A 55 7.31 -18.21 11.62
C ILE A 55 8.02 -18.08 10.26
N CYS A 56 7.51 -18.75 9.22
CA CYS A 56 8.02 -18.63 7.86
C CYS A 56 7.25 -17.57 7.04
N GLU A 57 6.22 -16.95 7.61
CA GLU A 57 5.60 -15.72 7.09
C GLU A 57 6.42 -14.51 7.56
N ASP A 58 5.83 -13.33 7.47
CA ASP A 58 6.43 -12.05 7.75
C ASP A 58 6.38 -11.74 9.27
N VAL A 59 7.35 -12.32 9.98
CA VAL A 59 7.56 -12.12 11.43
C VAL A 59 8.91 -11.46 11.68
N TYR A 60 8.89 -10.24 12.20
CA TYR A 60 10.07 -9.39 12.35
C TYR A 60 10.32 -8.95 13.78
N TYR A 61 11.59 -8.71 14.07
CA TYR A 61 12.03 -8.07 15.31
C TYR A 61 12.05 -6.54 15.21
N TYR A 62 12.05 -5.99 13.99
CA TYR A 62 12.04 -4.56 13.71
C TYR A 62 10.85 -4.21 12.81
N ASP A 63 10.34 -3.00 12.95
CA ASP A 63 9.13 -2.49 12.31
C ASP A 63 9.38 -1.71 11.01
N HIS A 64 10.63 -1.31 10.75
CA HIS A 64 10.99 -0.48 9.59
C HIS A 64 10.58 -1.04 8.22
N ASP A 65 10.49 -2.36 8.07
CA ASP A 65 10.17 -3.01 6.78
C ASP A 65 8.67 -3.31 6.61
N LEU A 66 7.82 -2.98 7.60
CA LEU A 66 6.40 -3.33 7.55
C LEU A 66 5.65 -2.70 6.34
N PRO A 67 5.87 -1.42 5.97
CA PRO A 67 5.21 -0.85 4.80
C PRO A 67 5.61 -1.51 3.48
N GLU A 68 6.89 -1.87 3.32
CA GLU A 68 7.38 -2.58 2.13
C GLU A 68 6.73 -3.95 2.00
N ARG A 69 6.60 -4.69 3.12
CA ARG A 69 5.94 -6.00 3.15
C ARG A 69 4.45 -5.90 2.87
N PHE A 70 3.79 -4.88 3.42
CA PHE A 70 2.40 -4.56 3.06
C PHE A 70 2.24 -4.33 1.55
N ASN A 71 3.13 -3.57 0.90
CA ASN A 71 3.09 -3.37 -0.54
C ASN A 71 3.24 -4.71 -1.30
N GLU A 72 4.12 -5.62 -0.85
CA GLU A 72 4.20 -6.97 -1.42
C GLU A 72 2.86 -7.73 -1.32
N HIS A 73 2.20 -7.71 -0.16
CA HIS A 73 0.87 -8.33 0.02
C HIS A 73 -0.18 -7.76 -0.93
N VAL A 74 -0.22 -6.43 -1.09
CA VAL A 74 -1.10 -5.75 -2.07
C VAL A 74 -0.83 -6.26 -3.48
N ARG A 75 0.45 -6.37 -3.89
CA ARG A 75 0.84 -6.89 -5.21
C ARG A 75 0.44 -8.35 -5.42
N TRP A 76 0.39 -9.15 -4.36
CA TRP A 76 -0.06 -10.55 -4.40
C TRP A 76 -1.58 -10.69 -4.39
N GLY A 77 -2.32 -9.60 -4.17
CA GLY A 77 -3.77 -9.52 -4.35
C GLY A 77 -4.58 -9.40 -3.07
N ASP A 78 -3.94 -9.19 -1.91
CA ASP A 78 -4.65 -8.85 -0.67
C ASP A 78 -5.23 -7.43 -0.79
N LYS A 79 -6.47 -7.24 -0.33
CA LYS A 79 -7.21 -5.97 -0.52
C LYS A 79 -7.70 -5.36 0.76
N THR A 80 -8.20 -6.19 1.67
CA THR A 80 -8.69 -5.76 2.97
C THR A 80 -7.61 -6.03 4.01
N PHE A 81 -7.28 -4.99 4.78
CA PHE A 81 -6.22 -5.05 5.79
C PHE A 81 -6.72 -4.56 7.13
N TYR A 82 -6.32 -5.24 8.20
CA TYR A 82 -6.30 -4.68 9.54
C TYR A 82 -4.87 -4.29 9.85
N ILE A 83 -4.64 -3.03 10.19
CA ILE A 83 -3.33 -2.56 10.67
C ILE A 83 -3.53 -1.88 12.01
N GLU A 84 -2.80 -2.30 13.04
CA GLU A 84 -2.84 -1.60 14.32
C GLU A 84 -2.50 -0.11 14.12
N ARG A 85 -3.37 0.78 14.62
CA ARG A 85 -3.24 2.24 14.38
C ARG A 85 -1.88 2.79 14.80
N TYR A 86 -1.29 2.23 15.85
CA TYR A 86 0.04 2.62 16.31
C TYR A 86 1.10 2.34 15.23
N LEU A 87 1.13 1.12 14.69
CA LEU A 87 2.05 0.74 13.62
C LEU A 87 1.80 1.53 12.33
N TYR A 88 0.53 1.72 11.95
CA TYR A 88 0.19 2.50 10.75
C TYR A 88 0.80 3.91 10.78
N ASN A 89 0.76 4.56 11.94
CA ASN A 89 1.30 5.90 12.12
C ASN A 89 2.83 5.91 12.28
N GLU A 90 3.38 5.06 13.14
CA GLU A 90 4.82 5.09 13.49
C GLU A 90 5.70 4.56 12.38
N CYS A 91 5.19 3.62 11.58
CA CYS A 91 5.89 3.10 10.42
C CYS A 91 5.56 3.88 9.14
N TYR A 92 4.86 5.01 9.24
CA TYR A 92 4.59 5.92 8.13
C TYR A 92 3.94 5.25 6.91
N PHE A 93 2.92 4.43 7.12
CA PHE A 93 2.24 3.71 6.03
C PHE A 93 1.63 4.66 5.01
N GLU A 94 1.04 5.79 5.44
CA GLU A 94 0.49 6.79 4.50
C GLU A 94 1.56 7.39 3.61
N ASP A 95 2.72 7.75 4.17
CA ASP A 95 3.83 8.30 3.39
C ASP A 95 4.38 7.25 2.42
N HIS A 96 4.44 5.97 2.82
CA HIS A 96 4.86 4.87 1.95
C HIS A 96 3.87 4.67 0.78
N ILE A 97 2.55 4.73 1.06
CA ILE A 97 1.52 4.62 0.02
C ILE A 97 1.62 5.83 -0.93
N ALA A 98 1.75 7.04 -0.39
CA ALA A 98 1.77 8.27 -1.18
C ALA A 98 3.01 8.40 -2.08
N ASN A 99 4.15 7.85 -1.66
CA ASN A 99 5.40 8.00 -2.39
C ASN A 99 5.76 6.73 -3.12
N GLU A 100 6.16 5.68 -2.39
CA GLU A 100 6.70 4.46 -2.98
C GLU A 100 5.65 3.71 -3.81
N MET A 101 4.46 3.43 -3.25
CA MET A 101 3.43 2.67 -3.98
C MET A 101 2.84 3.47 -5.15
N PHE A 102 2.70 4.78 -5.00
CA PHE A 102 2.23 5.64 -6.08
C PHE A 102 3.27 5.74 -7.19
N ASP A 103 4.55 5.91 -6.86
CA ASP A 103 5.63 5.93 -7.85
C ASP A 103 5.76 4.59 -8.58
N ASP A 104 5.60 3.47 -7.87
CA ASP A 104 5.54 2.13 -8.46
C ASP A 104 4.35 1.98 -9.42
N LEU A 105 3.19 2.51 -9.06
CA LEU A 105 1.99 2.49 -9.90
C LEU A 105 2.19 3.30 -11.19
N VAL A 106 2.81 4.48 -11.08
CA VAL A 106 3.01 5.40 -12.20
C VAL A 106 4.16 4.96 -13.12
N ASN A 107 5.23 4.41 -12.55
CA ASN A 107 6.38 3.92 -13.32
C ASN A 107 6.28 2.43 -13.70
N GLY A 108 5.25 1.74 -13.21
CA GLY A 108 5.04 0.32 -13.41
C GLY A 108 4.34 -0.04 -14.72
N ASN A 109 4.17 -1.35 -14.95
CA ASN A 109 3.47 -1.86 -16.13
C ASN A 109 1.96 -1.56 -16.11
N ASP A 110 1.42 -1.22 -14.94
CA ASP A 110 0.00 -0.98 -14.74
C ASP A 110 -0.41 0.47 -15.06
N PHE A 111 0.55 1.33 -15.41
CA PHE A 111 0.32 2.75 -15.58
C PHE A 111 -0.74 3.10 -16.65
N SER A 112 -0.72 2.41 -17.79
CA SER A 112 -1.73 2.62 -18.83
C SER A 112 -3.15 2.28 -18.34
N TYR A 113 -3.29 1.19 -17.58
CA TYR A 113 -4.57 0.79 -17.01
C TYR A 113 -4.99 1.76 -15.89
N PHE A 114 -4.05 2.26 -15.09
CA PHE A 114 -4.29 3.31 -14.12
C PHE A 114 -4.87 4.57 -14.78
N LEU A 115 -4.26 5.07 -15.86
CA LEU A 115 -4.77 6.25 -16.57
C LEU A 115 -6.18 6.06 -17.16
N GLU A 116 -6.53 4.84 -17.56
CA GLU A 116 -7.87 4.53 -18.10
C GLU A 116 -8.95 4.43 -17.03
N THR A 117 -8.58 4.04 -15.80
CA THR A 117 -9.53 3.70 -14.74
C THR A 117 -9.64 4.75 -13.64
N ALA A 118 -8.57 5.52 -13.39
CA ALA A 118 -8.54 6.53 -12.36
C ALA A 118 -9.37 7.76 -12.73
N ASP A 119 -10.13 8.28 -11.76
CA ASP A 119 -10.87 9.55 -11.91
C ASP A 119 -9.91 10.73 -11.72
N LEU A 120 -9.18 11.07 -12.79
CA LEU A 120 -8.18 12.14 -12.79
C LEU A 120 -8.78 13.44 -13.35
N THR A 121 -8.55 14.54 -12.63
CA THR A 121 -8.82 15.88 -13.15
C THR A 121 -7.80 16.26 -14.24
N PRO A 122 -8.13 17.23 -15.11
CA PRO A 122 -7.19 17.69 -16.13
C PRO A 122 -5.85 18.20 -15.56
N GLN A 123 -5.86 18.79 -14.35
CA GLN A 123 -4.67 19.30 -13.69
C GLN A 123 -3.78 18.17 -13.15
N GLU A 124 -4.37 17.10 -12.64
CA GLU A 124 -3.63 15.92 -12.17
C GLU A 124 -3.02 15.17 -13.36
N LEU A 125 -3.74 15.07 -14.49
CA LEU A 125 -3.21 14.49 -15.72
C LEU A 125 -2.01 15.30 -16.24
N GLU A 126 -2.09 16.64 -16.22
CA GLU A 126 -0.98 17.52 -16.60
C GLU A 126 0.22 17.33 -15.66
N TYR A 127 -0.02 17.27 -14.34
CA TYR A 127 1.03 16.97 -13.34
C TYR A 127 1.72 15.64 -13.61
N LEU A 128 0.96 14.57 -13.88
CA LEU A 128 1.51 13.25 -14.18
C LEU A 128 2.40 13.29 -15.44
N LYS A 129 1.97 14.01 -16.48
CA LYS A 129 2.74 14.16 -17.72
C LYS A 129 4.05 14.91 -17.50
N GLU A 130 4.02 16.01 -16.75
CA GLU A 130 5.20 16.82 -16.47
C GLU A 130 6.19 16.10 -15.55
N GLU A 131 5.72 15.52 -14.45
CA GLU A 131 6.59 14.98 -13.40
C GLU A 131 7.18 13.62 -13.79
N TYR A 132 6.38 12.76 -14.44
CA TYR A 132 6.79 11.39 -14.82
C TYR A 132 7.15 11.27 -16.32
N GLY A 133 7.12 12.37 -17.07
CA GLY A 133 7.62 12.43 -18.45
C GLY A 133 6.82 11.59 -19.43
N ILE A 134 5.50 11.52 -19.26
CA ILE A 134 4.61 10.76 -20.15
C ILE A 134 4.49 11.56 -21.45
N GLU A 135 5.25 11.18 -22.47
CA GLU A 135 5.10 11.77 -23.80
C GLU A 135 3.71 11.43 -24.35
N ASP A 136 3.00 12.45 -24.86
CA ASP A 136 1.79 12.22 -25.64
C ASP A 136 2.15 11.29 -26.81
N GLU A 137 1.60 10.07 -26.86
CA GLU A 137 1.60 9.24 -28.06
C GLU A 137 0.69 9.89 -29.14
N GLU A 138 1.01 11.11 -29.56
CA GLU A 138 0.50 11.75 -30.77
C GLU A 138 1.67 12.42 -31.51
N THR A 139 2.61 11.63 -32.04
CA THR A 139 3.36 12.01 -33.27
C THR A 139 4.14 10.83 -33.85
N ALA A 140 3.45 9.84 -34.41
CA ALA A 140 4.08 8.91 -35.34
C ALA A 140 3.08 8.35 -36.36
N GLU A 141 2.52 9.20 -37.21
CA GLU A 141 2.17 8.81 -38.59
C GLU A 141 1.98 10.07 -39.45
N ALA A 142 3.02 10.41 -40.21
CA ALA A 142 3.04 11.38 -41.30
C ALA A 142 3.50 10.69 -42.59
#